data_AF-A0A9W5TYN9-F1
#
_entry.id   AF-A0A9W5TYN9-F1
#
_cell.length_a   1.000
_cell.length_b   1.000
_cell.length_c   1.000
_cell.angle_alpha   90.00
_cell.angle_beta   90.00
_cell.angle_gamma   90.00
#
_symmetry.space_group_name_H-M   'P 1'
#
loop_
_entity.id
_entity.type
_entity.pdbx_description
1 polymer ?
#
loop_
_entity_poly.entity_id
_entity_poly.type
_entity_poly.pdbx_seq_one_letter_code
_entity_poly.pdbx_strand_id
1 'polypeptide(L)'
;MAKKKNTLGKIQAAELQVEAIREKIDANTKQYKELWKKHVEALEHGDVIEAKQLEHRYYHLQGTVANQLDRERVEALNKLEDLQGYKARLEQKLPREKRSLERKKEELESVKAEAESMIQHQEQLIVNAEQVVADTEQQLNELGEE
;
A
#
# COMPACT_ATOMS: atom_id res chain seq x y z
N MET A 1 -5.38 -18.65 20.24
CA MET A 1 -5.45 -18.61 18.76
C MET A 1 -6.07 -17.30 18.31
N ALA A 2 -5.25 -16.31 17.96
CA ALA A 2 -5.73 -15.02 17.48
C ALA A 2 -6.34 -15.22 16.09
N LYS A 3 -7.66 -14.96 15.95
CA LYS A 3 -8.36 -14.93 14.67
C LYS A 3 -7.61 -13.94 13.77
N LYS A 4 -6.88 -14.43 12.77
CA LYS A 4 -6.41 -13.62 11.64
C LYS A 4 -7.67 -13.01 11.02
N LYS A 5 -8.01 -11.77 11.41
CA LYS A 5 -8.94 -10.95 10.64
C LYS A 5 -8.29 -10.81 9.27
N ASN A 6 -8.84 -11.50 8.27
CA ASN A 6 -8.55 -11.27 6.87
C ASN A 6 -9.03 -9.85 6.56
N THR A 7 -8.23 -8.85 6.90
CA THR A 7 -8.42 -7.49 6.45
C THR A 7 -8.13 -7.48 4.96
N LEU A 8 -9.19 -7.40 4.15
CA LEU A 8 -9.09 -7.19 2.71
C LEU A 8 -8.14 -6.01 2.44
N GLY A 9 -7.25 -6.18 1.45
CA GLY A 9 -6.36 -5.11 1.02
C GLY A 9 -7.17 -3.90 0.54
N LYS A 10 -6.65 -2.68 0.71
CA LYS A 10 -7.38 -1.43 0.37
C LYS A 10 -7.90 -1.40 -1.07
N ILE A 11 -7.12 -1.94 -2.02
CA ILE A 11 -7.53 -2.06 -3.44
C ILE A 11 -8.69 -3.05 -3.58
N GLN A 12 -8.57 -4.23 -3.00
CA GLN A 12 -9.61 -5.26 -3.04
C GLN A 12 -10.93 -4.78 -2.39
N ALA A 13 -10.84 -4.02 -1.31
CA ALA A 13 -12.00 -3.39 -0.70
C ALA A 13 -12.65 -2.34 -1.63
N ALA A 14 -11.85 -1.57 -2.38
CA ALA A 14 -12.36 -0.60 -3.35
C ALA A 14 -13.00 -1.29 -4.58
N GLU A 15 -12.41 -2.39 -5.06
CA GLU A 15 -12.99 -3.22 -6.13
C GLU A 15 -14.37 -3.76 -5.73
N LEU A 16 -14.49 -4.31 -4.53
CA LEU A 16 -15.77 -4.78 -3.99
C LEU A 16 -16.80 -3.65 -3.86
N GLN A 17 -16.36 -2.44 -3.50
CA GLN A 17 -17.24 -1.28 -3.42
C GLN A 17 -17.79 -0.89 -4.81
N VAL A 18 -16.94 -0.88 -5.84
CA VAL A 18 -17.37 -0.61 -7.22
C VAL A 18 -18.38 -1.65 -7.69
N GLU A 19 -18.12 -2.94 -7.41
CA GLU A 19 -19.04 -4.02 -7.80
C GLU A 19 -20.38 -3.90 -7.07
N ALA A 20 -20.39 -3.60 -5.78
CA ALA A 20 -21.62 -3.39 -5.03
C ALA A 20 -22.45 -2.22 -5.57
N ILE A 21 -21.82 -1.14 -6.04
CA ILE A 21 -22.52 -0.01 -6.67
C ILE A 21 -23.10 -0.44 -8.03
N ARG A 22 -22.35 -1.23 -8.81
CA ARG A 22 -22.82 -1.77 -10.08
C ARG A 22 -24.08 -2.62 -9.90
N GLU A 23 -24.10 -3.50 -8.91
CA GLU A 23 -25.29 -4.30 -8.58
C GLU A 23 -26.51 -3.43 -8.24
N LYS A 24 -26.31 -2.33 -7.50
CA LYS A 24 -27.39 -1.37 -7.19
C LYS A 24 -27.90 -0.66 -8.44
N ILE A 25 -27.02 -0.28 -9.37
CA ILE A 25 -27.40 0.33 -10.65
C ILE A 25 -28.24 -0.65 -11.47
N ASP A 26 -27.81 -1.91 -11.55
CA ASP A 26 -28.53 -2.95 -12.27
C ASP A 26 -29.91 -3.23 -11.64
N ALA A 27 -30.00 -3.28 -10.32
CA ALA A 27 -31.25 -3.43 -9.59
C ALA A 27 -32.20 -2.24 -9.83
N ASN A 28 -31.71 -1.00 -9.70
CA ASN A 28 -32.48 0.21 -9.98
C ASN A 28 -33.00 0.22 -11.43
N THR A 29 -32.15 -0.21 -12.38
CA THR A 29 -32.49 -0.30 -13.80
C THR A 29 -33.61 -1.29 -14.08
N LYS A 30 -33.55 -2.47 -13.47
CA LYS A 30 -34.64 -3.45 -13.55
C LYS A 30 -35.93 -2.87 -12.96
N GLN A 31 -35.83 -2.20 -11.82
CA GLN A 31 -36.98 -1.68 -11.10
C GLN A 31 -37.72 -0.59 -11.89
N TYR A 32 -37.03 0.44 -12.40
CA TYR A 32 -37.74 1.49 -13.14
C TYR A 32 -38.28 0.96 -14.48
N LYS A 33 -37.61 0.02 -15.15
CA LYS A 33 -38.15 -0.61 -16.37
C LYS A 33 -39.44 -1.36 -16.09
N GLU A 34 -39.51 -2.06 -14.96
CA GLU A 34 -40.71 -2.77 -14.55
C GLU A 34 -41.85 -1.81 -14.17
N LEU A 35 -41.55 -0.70 -13.49
CA LEU A 35 -42.55 0.34 -13.24
C LEU A 35 -43.12 0.92 -14.53
N TRP A 36 -42.29 1.09 -15.56
CA TRP A 36 -42.76 1.60 -16.85
C TRP A 36 -43.73 0.62 -17.54
N LYS A 37 -43.46 -0.69 -17.47
CA LYS A 37 -44.41 -1.69 -17.99
C LYS A 37 -45.75 -1.61 -17.28
N LYS A 38 -45.74 -1.56 -15.94
CA LYS A 38 -46.97 -1.43 -15.14
C LYS A 38 -47.71 -0.13 -15.43
N HIS A 39 -46.98 0.95 -15.69
CA HIS A 39 -47.57 2.23 -16.11
C HIS A 39 -48.34 2.09 -17.43
N VAL A 40 -47.73 1.42 -18.43
CA VAL A 40 -48.38 1.13 -19.71
C VAL A 40 -49.63 0.27 -19.51
N GLU A 41 -49.54 -0.79 -18.71
CA GLU A 41 -50.68 -1.65 -18.37
C GLU A 41 -51.82 -0.84 -17.71
N ALA A 42 -51.51 0.03 -16.74
CA ALA A 42 -52.52 0.86 -16.08
C ALA A 42 -53.22 1.82 -17.08
N LEU A 43 -52.47 2.39 -18.02
CA LEU A 43 -53.04 3.20 -19.10
C LEU A 43 -53.97 2.40 -20.01
N GLU A 44 -53.59 1.16 -20.36
CA GLU A 44 -54.44 0.26 -21.17
C GLU A 44 -55.75 -0.09 -20.48
N HIS A 45 -55.76 -0.20 -19.15
CA HIS A 45 -56.95 -0.44 -18.34
C HIS A 45 -57.75 0.82 -18.02
N GLY A 46 -57.27 2.01 -18.41
CA GLY A 46 -57.90 3.29 -18.13
C GLY A 46 -57.72 3.81 -16.70
N ASP A 47 -56.84 3.22 -15.90
CA ASP A 47 -56.52 3.71 -14.55
C ASP A 47 -55.47 4.84 -14.61
N VAL A 48 -55.96 6.05 -14.88
CA VAL A 48 -55.14 7.25 -15.02
C VAL A 48 -54.45 7.65 -13.71
N ILE A 49 -55.06 7.34 -12.55
CA ILE A 49 -54.48 7.71 -11.25
C ILE A 49 -53.30 6.80 -10.94
N GLU A 50 -53.46 5.49 -11.11
CA GLU A 50 -52.37 4.53 -10.94
C GLU A 50 -51.21 4.82 -11.91
N ALA A 51 -51.53 5.06 -13.20
CA ALA A 51 -50.54 5.38 -14.21
C ALA A 51 -49.67 6.59 -13.80
N LYS A 52 -50.28 7.70 -13.33
CA LYS A 52 -49.53 8.88 -12.88
C LYS A 52 -48.64 8.62 -11.67
N GLN A 53 -49.10 7.80 -10.73
CA GLN A 53 -48.29 7.42 -9.56
C GLN A 53 -47.07 6.59 -9.96
N LEU A 54 -47.25 5.65 -10.89
CA LEU A 54 -46.18 4.82 -11.43
C LEU A 54 -45.17 5.65 -12.25
N GLU A 55 -45.65 6.61 -13.04
CA GLU A 55 -44.82 7.54 -13.81
C GLU A 55 -43.92 8.40 -12.91
N HIS A 56 -44.47 8.97 -11.84
CA HIS A 56 -43.68 9.74 -10.88
C HIS A 56 -42.56 8.87 -10.25
N ARG A 57 -42.89 7.64 -9.85
CA ARG A 57 -41.90 6.70 -9.29
C ARG A 57 -40.84 6.31 -10.33
N TYR A 58 -41.24 6.11 -11.59
CA TYR A 58 -40.33 5.85 -12.70
C TYR A 58 -39.29 6.97 -12.83
N TYR A 59 -39.73 8.23 -12.97
CA TYR A 59 -38.81 9.34 -13.16
C TYR A 59 -37.93 9.61 -11.93
N HIS A 60 -38.42 9.35 -10.72
CA HIS A 60 -37.59 9.42 -9.54
C HIS A 60 -36.44 8.39 -9.58
N LEU A 61 -36.74 7.13 -9.91
CA LEU A 61 -35.71 6.08 -9.98
C LEU A 61 -34.75 6.28 -11.16
N GLN A 62 -35.27 6.65 -12.33
CA GLN A 62 -34.48 6.86 -13.55
C GLN A 62 -33.64 8.15 -13.47
N GLY A 63 -34.20 9.23 -12.93
CA GLY A 63 -33.57 10.55 -12.94
C GLY A 63 -32.82 10.86 -11.65
N THR A 64 -33.43 10.65 -10.48
CA THR A 64 -32.79 11.00 -9.20
C THR A 64 -31.84 9.90 -8.76
N VAL A 65 -32.37 8.68 -8.60
CA VAL A 65 -31.59 7.57 -8.01
C VAL A 65 -30.48 7.11 -8.95
N ALA A 66 -30.74 6.99 -10.26
CA ALA A 66 -29.70 6.58 -11.20
C ALA A 66 -28.54 7.58 -11.25
N ASN A 67 -28.82 8.89 -11.26
CA ASN A 67 -27.78 9.91 -11.24
C ASN A 67 -26.97 9.91 -9.94
N GLN A 68 -27.62 9.65 -8.80
CA GLN A 68 -26.91 9.51 -7.53
C GLN A 68 -25.97 8.28 -7.55
N LEU A 69 -26.46 7.13 -8.00
CA LEU A 69 -25.65 5.92 -8.11
C LEU A 69 -24.51 6.06 -9.12
N ASP A 70 -24.73 6.81 -10.21
CA ASP A 70 -23.68 7.10 -11.20
C ASP A 70 -22.56 7.96 -10.60
N ARG A 71 -22.91 8.99 -9.81
CA ARG A 71 -21.93 9.80 -9.06
C ARG A 71 -21.14 8.94 -8.07
N GLU A 72 -21.84 8.12 -7.27
CA GLU A 72 -21.19 7.19 -6.34
C GLU A 72 -20.25 6.23 -7.07
N ARG A 73 -20.64 5.73 -8.26
CA ARG A 73 -19.80 4.86 -9.09
C ARG A 73 -18.54 5.58 -9.54
N VAL A 74 -18.66 6.81 -10.06
CA VAL A 74 -17.52 7.60 -10.52
C VAL A 74 -16.56 7.89 -9.38
N GLU A 75 -17.05 8.29 -8.21
CA GLU A 75 -16.23 8.52 -7.02
C GLU A 75 -15.47 7.25 -6.59
N ALA A 76 -16.16 6.10 -6.58
CA ALA A 76 -15.54 4.82 -6.25
C ALA A 76 -14.48 4.40 -7.27
N LEU A 77 -14.73 4.61 -8.57
CA LEU A 77 -13.78 4.33 -9.64
C LEU A 77 -12.53 5.21 -9.54
N ASN A 78 -12.69 6.52 -9.35
CA ASN A 78 -11.56 7.45 -9.18
C ASN A 78 -10.68 7.02 -8.00
N LYS A 79 -11.30 6.65 -6.87
CA LYS A 79 -10.56 6.16 -5.69
C LYS A 79 -9.81 4.86 -5.98
N LEU A 80 -10.41 3.94 -6.74
CA LEU A 80 -9.75 2.70 -7.15
C LEU A 80 -8.55 2.99 -8.05
N GLU A 81 -8.72 3.87 -9.03
CA GLU A 81 -7.66 4.32 -9.94
C GLU A 81 -6.49 4.96 -9.19
N ASP A 82 -6.77 5.85 -8.23
CA ASP A 82 -5.75 6.47 -7.39
C ASP A 82 -4.91 5.43 -6.62
N LEU A 83 -5.57 4.42 -6.04
CA LEU A 83 -4.92 3.34 -5.32
C LEU A 83 -4.07 2.47 -6.24
N GLN A 84 -4.57 2.14 -7.43
CA GLN A 84 -3.83 1.38 -8.43
C GLN A 84 -2.62 2.18 -8.94
N GLY A 85 -2.78 3.48 -9.20
CA GLY A 85 -1.70 4.37 -9.59
C GLY A 85 -0.63 4.50 -8.50
N TYR A 86 -1.03 4.59 -7.23
CA TYR A 86 -0.11 4.59 -6.10
C TYR A 86 0.69 3.28 -6.00
N LYS A 87 0.01 2.13 -6.15
CA LYS A 87 0.66 0.81 -6.20
C LYS A 87 1.71 0.74 -7.31
N ALA A 88 1.35 1.14 -8.53
CA ALA A 88 2.27 1.12 -9.68
C ALA A 88 3.52 2.00 -9.44
N ARG A 89 3.35 3.19 -8.86
CA ARG A 89 4.49 4.06 -8.49
C ARG A 89 5.40 3.42 -7.45
N LEU A 90 4.83 2.72 -6.47
CA LEU A 90 5.62 1.98 -5.49
C LEU A 90 6.38 0.82 -6.13
N GLU A 91 5.72 0.02 -6.96
CA GLU A 91 6.35 -1.11 -7.68
C GLU A 91 7.51 -0.65 -8.57
N GLN A 92 7.44 0.57 -9.13
CA GLN A 92 8.53 1.16 -9.89
C GLN A 92 9.71 1.65 -9.01
N LYS A 93 9.42 2.24 -7.85
CA LYS A 93 10.44 2.84 -6.96
C LYS A 93 11.17 1.82 -6.09
N LEU A 94 10.44 0.85 -5.54
CA LEU A 94 10.96 -0.14 -4.58
C LEU A 94 12.23 -0.86 -5.07
N PRO A 95 12.30 -1.36 -6.32
CA PRO A 95 13.49 -2.08 -6.78
C PRO A 95 14.74 -1.23 -6.79
N ARG A 96 14.63 0.06 -7.14
CA ARG A 96 15.76 0.98 -7.16
C ARG A 96 16.24 1.29 -5.75
N GLU A 97 15.31 1.55 -4.83
CA GLU A 97 15.62 1.79 -3.42
C GLU A 97 16.25 0.56 -2.77
N LYS A 98 15.72 -0.63 -3.06
CA LYS A 98 16.28 -1.90 -2.57
C LYS A 98 17.73 -2.10 -3.02
N ARG A 99 18.01 -1.91 -4.31
CA ARG A 99 19.39 -2.00 -4.84
C ARG A 99 20.32 -0.96 -4.23
N SER A 100 19.83 0.26 -4.01
CA SER A 100 20.61 1.33 -3.36
C SER A 100 20.96 0.95 -1.92
N LEU A 101 20.00 0.40 -1.18
CA LEU A 101 20.22 -0.11 0.18
C LEU A 101 21.19 -1.30 0.21
N GLU A 102 21.09 -2.23 -0.74
CA GLU A 102 22.01 -3.35 -0.87
C GLU A 102 23.45 -2.85 -1.08
N ARG A 103 23.68 -1.91 -2.00
CA ARG A 103 25.01 -1.30 -2.20
C ARG A 103 25.55 -0.61 -0.97
N LYS A 104 24.74 0.21 -0.31
CA LYS A 104 25.16 0.88 0.94
C LYS A 104 25.50 -0.12 2.03
N LYS A 105 24.81 -1.25 2.08
CA LYS A 105 25.11 -2.33 3.02
C LYS A 105 26.47 -2.97 2.70
N GLU A 106 26.74 -3.25 1.43
CA GLU A 106 28.04 -3.79 0.98
C GLU A 106 29.20 -2.82 1.26
N GLU A 107 29.02 -1.53 0.97
CA GLU A 107 30.00 -0.48 1.29
C GLU A 107 30.30 -0.44 2.80
N LEU A 108 29.26 -0.54 3.64
CA LEU A 108 29.40 -0.52 5.09
C LEU A 108 30.11 -1.79 5.60
N GLU A 109 29.83 -2.95 5.01
CA GLU A 109 30.55 -4.20 5.31
C GLU A 109 32.04 -4.10 4.94
N SER A 110 32.39 -3.47 3.81
CA SER A 110 33.80 -3.23 3.41
C SER A 110 34.52 -2.31 4.39
N VAL A 111 33.93 -1.16 4.72
CA VAL A 111 34.51 -0.20 5.67
C VAL A 111 34.69 -0.85 7.05
N LYS A 112 33.75 -1.69 7.47
CA LYS A 112 33.87 -2.43 8.71
C LYS A 112 35.07 -3.38 8.69
N ALA A 113 35.27 -4.13 7.60
CA ALA A 113 36.41 -5.04 7.47
C ALA A 113 37.76 -4.30 7.46
N GLU A 114 37.85 -3.15 6.79
CA GLU A 114 39.03 -2.29 6.82
C GLU A 114 39.33 -1.79 8.24
N ALA A 115 38.30 -1.32 8.96
CA ALA A 115 38.46 -0.87 10.34
C ALA A 115 38.91 -1.99 11.28
N GLU A 116 38.35 -3.20 11.14
CA GLU A 116 38.78 -4.39 11.90
C GLU A 116 40.24 -4.73 11.62
N SER A 117 40.67 -4.68 10.35
CA SER A 117 42.08 -4.91 9.99
C SER A 117 43.01 -3.85 10.57
N MET A 118 42.60 -2.58 10.60
CA MET A 118 43.39 -1.51 11.20
C MET A 118 43.53 -1.66 12.71
N ILE A 119 42.44 -2.05 13.39
CA ILE A 119 42.45 -2.33 14.84
C ILE A 119 43.44 -3.46 15.14
N GLN A 120 43.36 -4.58 14.41
CA GLN A 120 44.28 -5.70 14.59
C GLN A 120 45.74 -5.30 14.36
N HIS A 121 46.01 -4.46 13.34
CA HIS A 121 47.36 -3.95 13.10
C HIS A 121 47.85 -3.07 14.26
N GLN A 122 47.00 -2.19 14.79
CA GLN A 122 47.33 -1.34 15.94
C GLN A 122 47.57 -2.15 17.21
N GLU A 123 46.76 -3.18 17.48
CA GLU A 123 46.97 -4.11 18.60
C GLU A 123 48.34 -4.77 18.52
N GLN A 124 48.75 -5.23 17.33
CA GLN A 124 50.07 -5.83 17.13
C GLN A 124 51.22 -4.83 17.36
N LEU A 125 51.06 -3.58 16.91
CA LEU A 125 52.06 -2.52 17.13
C LEU A 125 52.21 -2.20 18.62
N ILE A 126 51.11 -2.19 19.38
CA ILE A 126 51.14 -1.98 20.83
C ILE A 126 51.93 -3.11 21.50
N VAL A 127 51.63 -4.37 21.19
CA VAL A 127 52.36 -5.52 21.74
C VAL A 127 53.86 -5.44 21.44
N ASN A 128 54.22 -5.09 20.20
CA ASN A 128 55.63 -4.93 19.83
C ASN A 128 56.30 -3.78 20.60
N ALA A 129 55.61 -2.66 20.81
CA ALA A 129 56.13 -1.53 21.57
C ALA A 129 56.29 -1.87 23.06
N GLU A 130 55.34 -2.58 23.65
CA GLU A 130 55.41 -3.09 25.02
C GLU A 130 56.63 -4.00 25.21
N GLN A 131 56.92 -4.89 24.24
CA GLN A 131 58.10 -5.74 24.27
C GLN A 131 59.40 -4.91 24.22
N VAL A 132 59.49 -3.92 23.33
CA VAL A 132 60.68 -3.04 23.25
C VAL A 132 60.89 -2.30 24.56
N VAL A 133 59.82 -1.78 25.18
CA VAL A 133 59.91 -1.13 26.49
C VAL A 133 60.45 -2.09 27.54
N ALA A 134 59.90 -3.31 27.64
CA ALA A 134 60.36 -4.32 28.58
C ALA A 134 61.84 -4.69 28.37
N ASP A 135 62.26 -4.91 27.13
CA ASP A 135 63.66 -5.22 26.79
C ASP A 135 64.59 -4.07 27.19
N THR A 136 64.18 -2.81 26.97
CA THR A 136 64.97 -1.63 27.38
C THR A 136 65.03 -1.44 28.89
N GLU A 137 63.94 -1.72 29.62
CA GLU A 137 63.92 -1.70 31.08
C GLU A 137 64.87 -2.76 31.65
N GLN A 138 64.91 -3.95 31.05
CA GLN A 138 65.83 -5.01 31.45
C GLN A 138 67.29 -4.58 31.24
N GLN A 139 67.63 -4.03 30.07
CA GLN A 139 68.98 -3.52 29.78
C GLN A 139 69.42 -2.41 30.75
N LEU A 140 68.51 -1.52 31.14
CA LEU A 140 68.79 -0.46 32.11
C LEU A 140 69.08 -1.03 33.50
N ASN A 141 68.37 -2.07 33.93
CA ASN A 141 68.64 -2.74 35.20
C ASN A 141 70.01 -3.44 35.17
N GLU A 142 70.36 -4.11 34.06
CA GLU A 142 71.67 -4.75 33.89
C GLU A 142 72.83 -3.74 33.93
N LEU A 143 72.63 -2.51 33.44
CA LEU A 143 73.62 -1.42 33.49
C LEU A 143 73.67 -0.69 34.84
N GLY A 144 72.61 -0.76 35.64
CA GLY A 144 72.51 -0.11 36.95
C GLY A 144 73.03 -0.96 38.12
N GLU A 145 73.33 -2.24 37.89
CA GLU A 145 73.91 -3.17 38.88
C GLU A 145 75.46 -3.26 38.82
N GLU A 146 76.14 -2.38 38.05
CA GLU A 146 77.60 -2.13 38.14
C GLU A 146 77.94 -1.03 39.16
#